data_AF-A0A927ZH84-F1
#
_entry.id   AF-A0A927ZH84-F1
#
_cell.length_a   1.000
_cell.length_b   1.000
_cell.length_c   1.000
_cell.angle_alpha   90.00
_cell.angle_beta   90.00
_cell.angle_gamma   90.00
#
_symmetry.space_group_name_H-M   'P 1'
#
loop_
_entity.id
_entity.type
_entity.pdbx_description
1 polymer ?
#
loop_
_entity_poly.entity_id
_entity_poly.type
_entity_poly.pdbx_seq_one_letter_code
_entity_poly.pdbx_strand_id
1 'polypeptide(L)' 'MSRDDNYKIKVDTRDRLLRAWEISQELGKDFEQYSKQTQDDERVSQLFAKFAEDEELHAAKLCKILHEYQTKQSIH' A
#
# COMPACT_ATOMS: atom_id res chain seq x y z
N MET A 1 -15.36 37.93 -3.74
CA MET A 1 -14.28 37.28 -2.98
C MET A 1 -14.73 35.85 -2.69
N SER A 2 -14.26 34.87 -3.46
CA SER A 2 -14.62 33.46 -3.24
C SER A 2 -14.00 32.96 -1.94
N ARG A 3 -14.81 32.30 -1.12
CA ARG A 3 -14.47 31.77 0.21
C ARG A 3 -13.90 30.34 0.17
N ASP A 4 -13.33 29.92 -0.96
CA ASP A 4 -13.12 28.49 -1.22
C ASP A 4 -11.65 28.05 -1.33
N ASP A 5 -10.67 28.94 -1.12
CA ASP A 5 -9.24 28.58 -1.18
C ASP A 5 -8.65 28.11 0.17
N ASN A 6 -9.40 28.21 1.27
CA ASN A 6 -8.89 27.95 2.62
C ASN A 6 -9.00 26.48 3.07
N TYR A 7 -9.57 25.59 2.25
CA TYR A 7 -9.79 24.17 2.59
C TYR A 7 -9.03 23.18 1.68
N LYS A 8 -7.96 23.62 0.99
CA LYS A 8 -7.12 22.71 0.22
C LYS A 8 -6.23 21.89 1.16
N ILE A 9 -6.65 20.66 1.46
CA ILE A 9 -5.79 19.65 2.09
C ILE A 9 -4.63 19.39 1.13
N LYS A 10 -3.41 19.74 1.54
CA LYS A 10 -2.19 19.43 0.78
C LYS A 10 -1.81 17.99 1.08
N VAL A 11 -2.01 17.11 0.10
CA VAL A 11 -1.50 15.75 0.14
C VAL A 11 0.00 15.79 -0.12
N ASP A 12 0.79 15.43 0.89
CA ASP A 12 2.25 15.43 0.80
C ASP A 12 2.80 14.06 0.35
N THR A 13 4.11 13.95 0.21
CA THR A 13 4.77 12.70 -0.21
C THR A 13 4.59 11.58 0.82
N ARG A 14 4.52 11.91 2.11
CA ARG A 14 4.28 10.93 3.18
C ARG A 14 2.85 10.39 3.08
N ASP A 15 1.86 11.23 2.83
CA ASP A 15 0.47 10.81 2.65
C ASP A 15 0.32 9.83 1.48
N ARG A 16 1.03 10.10 0.36
CA ARG A 16 1.05 9.21 -0.80
C ARG A 16 1.73 7.88 -0.49
N LEU A 17 2.83 7.90 0.26
CA LEU A 17 3.50 6.67 0.72
C LEU A 17 2.61 5.86 1.66
N LEU A 18 1.90 6.51 2.57
CA LEU A 18 0.98 5.86 3.50
C LEU A 18 -0.16 5.17 2.74
N ARG A 19 -0.78 5.90 1.80
CA ARG A 19 -1.82 5.33 0.93
C ARG A 19 -1.31 4.16 0.11
N ALA A 20 -0.11 4.26 -0.48
CA ALA A 20 0.47 3.17 -1.23
C ALA A 20 0.71 1.93 -0.34
N TRP A 21 1.19 2.13 0.89
CA TRP A 21 1.41 1.06 1.85
C TRP A 21 0.09 0.36 2.22
N GLU A 22 -0.96 1.12 2.52
CA GLU A 22 -2.29 0.58 2.82
C GLU A 22 -2.85 -0.21 1.64
N ILE A 23 -2.71 0.31 0.41
CA ILE A 23 -3.17 -0.35 -0.81
C ILE A 23 -2.43 -1.68 -1.03
N SER A 24 -1.10 -1.72 -0.89
CA SER A 24 -0.35 -2.98 -1.02
C SER A 24 -0.77 -4.01 0.04
N GLN A 25 -1.04 -3.58 1.28
CA GLN A 25 -1.52 -4.48 2.34
C GLN A 25 -2.91 -5.05 2.04
N GLU A 26 -3.82 -4.26 1.46
CA GLU A 26 -5.15 -4.75 1.05
C GLU A 26 -5.04 -5.68 -0.17
N LEU A 27 -4.27 -5.31 -1.20
CA LEU A 27 -4.05 -6.15 -2.37
C LEU A 27 -3.42 -7.50 -2.01
N GLY A 28 -2.47 -7.53 -1.08
CA GLY A 28 -1.87 -8.78 -0.60
C GLY A 28 -2.93 -9.74 -0.03
N LYS A 29 -3.87 -9.22 0.78
CA LYS A 29 -4.98 -10.01 1.34
C LYS A 29 -5.97 -10.46 0.29
N ASP A 30 -6.31 -9.58 -0.66
CA ASP A 30 -7.22 -9.90 -1.75
C ASP A 30 -6.64 -11.01 -2.63
N PHE A 31 -5.36 -10.91 -2.99
CA PHE A 31 -4.67 -11.95 -3.75
C PHE A 31 -4.55 -13.27 -2.99
N GLU A 32 -4.29 -13.25 -1.69
CA GLU A 32 -4.30 -14.46 -0.86
C GLU A 32 -5.70 -15.12 -0.86
N GLN A 33 -6.76 -14.31 -0.74
CA GLN A 33 -8.13 -14.79 -0.82
C GLN A 33 -8.46 -15.37 -2.20
N TYR A 34 -8.06 -14.69 -3.29
CA TYR A 34 -8.30 -15.16 -4.66
C TYR A 34 -7.59 -16.47 -4.94
N SER A 35 -6.35 -16.63 -4.44
CA SER A 35 -5.63 -17.90 -4.55
C SER A 35 -6.41 -19.06 -3.94
N LYS A 36 -7.07 -18.85 -2.80
CA LYS A 36 -7.92 -19.85 -2.13
C LYS A 36 -9.26 -20.08 -2.83
N GLN A 37 -9.79 -19.07 -3.53
CA GLN A 37 -11.07 -19.14 -4.23
C GLN A 37 -10.96 -19.68 -5.67
N THR A 38 -9.76 -19.68 -6.25
CA THR A 38 -9.49 -20.11 -7.63
C THR A 38 -8.76 -21.46 -7.69
N GLN A 39 -9.03 -22.34 -6.73
CA GLN A 39 -8.40 -23.68 -6.67
C GLN A 39 -8.80 -24.60 -7.84
N ASP A 40 -9.82 -24.24 -8.60
CA ASP A 40 -10.22 -24.90 -9.84
C ASP A 40 -9.24 -24.70 -11.00
N ASP A 41 -8.43 -23.63 -10.96
CA ASP A 41 -7.32 -23.39 -11.90
C ASP A 41 -6.01 -23.18 -11.13
N GLU A 42 -5.21 -24.24 -11.04
CA GLU A 42 -3.94 -24.25 -10.31
C GLU A 42 -2.98 -23.14 -10.78
N ARG A 43 -2.95 -22.84 -12.08
CA ARG A 43 -2.07 -21.79 -12.62
C ARG A 43 -2.50 -20.42 -12.11
N VAL A 44 -3.80 -20.15 -12.09
CA VAL A 44 -4.35 -18.87 -11.61
C VAL A 44 -4.20 -18.77 -10.10
N SER A 45 -4.48 -19.85 -9.35
CA SER A 45 -4.29 -19.91 -7.91
C SER A 45 -2.85 -19.62 -7.49
N GLN A 46 -1.86 -20.22 -8.17
CA GLN A 46 -0.44 -19.96 -7.94
C GLN A 46 -0.02 -18.53 -8.33
N LEU A 47 -0.60 -17.97 -9.39
CA LEU A 47 -0.32 -16.59 -9.79
C LEU A 47 -0.76 -15.61 -8.70
N PHE A 48 -1.98 -15.78 -8.18
CA PHE A 48 -2.47 -14.95 -7.08
C PHE A 48 -1.65 -15.14 -5.79
N ALA A 49 -1.21 -16.35 -5.47
CA ALA A 49 -0.31 -16.58 -4.34
C ALA A 49 1.00 -15.78 -4.47
N LYS A 50 1.60 -15.78 -5.66
CA LYS A 50 2.82 -14.98 -5.93
C LYS A 50 2.56 -13.48 -5.82
N PHE A 51 1.42 -12.99 -6.32
CA PHE A 51 1.07 -11.59 -6.19
C PHE A 51 0.86 -11.18 -4.73
N ALA A 52 0.32 -12.07 -3.89
CA ALA A 52 0.24 -11.81 -2.45
C ALA A 52 1.63 -11.62 -1.84
N GLU A 53 2.58 -12.52 -2.15
CA GLU A 53 3.98 -12.41 -1.68
C GLU A 53 4.66 -11.13 -2.18
N ASP A 54 4.47 -10.77 -3.46
CA ASP A 54 5.05 -9.56 -4.04
C ASP A 54 4.49 -8.28 -3.39
N GLU A 55 3.19 -8.24 -3.10
CA GLU A 55 2.58 -7.10 -2.42
C GLU A 55 3.02 -6.97 -0.96
N GLU A 56 3.28 -8.07 -0.25
CA GLU A 56 3.92 -8.03 1.07
C GLU A 56 5.33 -7.41 1.00
N LEU A 57 6.12 -7.74 -0.05
CA LEU A 57 7.42 -7.12 -0.28
C LEU A 57 7.31 -5.63 -0.62
N HIS A 58 6.30 -5.24 -1.40
CA HIS A 58 6.01 -3.83 -1.67
C HIS A 58 5.63 -3.08 -0.39
N ALA A 59 4.73 -3.64 0.42
CA ALA A 59 4.33 -3.07 1.70
C ALA A 59 5.52 -2.93 2.66
N ALA A 60 6.40 -3.94 2.75
CA ALA A 60 7.60 -3.86 3.58
C ALA A 60 8.54 -2.72 3.15
N LYS A 61 8.76 -2.54 1.85
CA LYS A 61 9.59 -1.44 1.31
C LYS A 61 8.97 -0.08 1.61
N LEU A 62 7.66 0.07 1.41
CA LEU A 62 6.93 1.31 1.68
C LEU A 62 6.94 1.66 3.17
N CYS A 63 6.72 0.67 4.03
CA CYS A 63 6.78 0.81 5.49
C CYS A 63 8.16 1.29 5.97
N LYS A 64 9.23 0.69 5.43
CA LYS A 64 10.61 1.12 5.75
C LYS A 64 10.83 2.59 5.41
N ILE A 65 10.41 3.02 4.22
CA ILE A 65 10.56 4.43 3.80
C ILE A 65 9.71 5.34 4.70
N LEU A 66 8.47 4.96 5.03
CA LEU A 66 7.61 5.72 5.95
C LEU A 66 8.27 5.95 7.31
N HIS A 67 8.91 4.92 7.87
CA HIS A 67 9.67 5.05 9.11
C HIS A 67 10.86 6.01 8.97
N GLU A 68 11.60 5.96 7.87
CA GLU A 68 12.69 6.93 7.61
C GLU A 68 12.19 8.38 7.56
N TYR A 69 11.00 8.63 7.00
CA TYR A 69 10.37 9.96 7.00
C TYR A 69 9.96 10.40 8.42
N GLN A 70 9.42 9.51 9.24
CA GLN A 70 9.06 9.81 10.63
C GLN A 70 10.30 10.12 11.49
N THR A 71 11.35 9.29 11.38
CA THR A 71 12.60 9.50 12.12
C THR A 71 13.29 10.80 11.70
N LYS A 72 13.30 11.14 10.41
CA LYS A 72 13.86 12.43 9.94
C LYS A 72 13.07 13.64 10.42
N GLN A 73 11.74 13.53 10.57
CA GLN A 73 10.91 14.60 11.13
C GLN A 73 11.08 14.77 12.65
N SER A 74 11.57 13.76 13.37
CA SER A 74 11.82 13.85 14.83
C SER A 74 13.21 14.40 15.21
N ILE A 75 14.10 14.63 14.25
CA ILE A 75 15.47 15.14 14.48
C ILE A 75 15.59 16.64 14.12
N HIS A 76 14.46 17.33 13.93
CA HIS A 76 14.39 18.78 13.73
C HIS A 76 13.35 19.39 14.67
#